data_AF-A0A0M4FTF5-F1
#
_entry.id   AF-A0A0M4FTF5-F1
#
_cell.length_a   1.000
_cell.length_b   1.000
_cell.length_c   1.000
_cell.angle_alpha   90.00
_cell.angle_beta   90.00
_cell.angle_gamma   90.00
#
_symmetry.space_group_name_H-M   'P 1'
#
loop_
_entity.id
_entity.type
_entity.pdbx_description
1 polymer ?
#
loop_
_entity_poly.entity_id
_entity_poly.type
_entity_poly.pdbx_seq_one_letter_code
_entity_poly.pdbx_strand_id
1 'polypeptide(L)'
;MLNKQKELVTRLSDKELLRQLYLTQLIMLVIASSLGFFLFPDLHSFLALWSLSDMRIVTYGAATAVLVICIDFAAMRIFPEHMLDDGGINQRVFAKRSVPHLLLLTLTISFTEEILFRGIIQTNFGLWASSILFAILHFRYLEKAVLFIMVVGVSFLLGLVYQWTDNLFAPVAAHFMIDFVLALYIRFQYVRRDLYDNHVKSGEKKTE
;
A
#
# COMPACT_ATOMS: atom_id res chain seq x y z
N MET A 1 -9.69 12.98 18.92
CA MET A 1 -10.24 13.01 17.55
C MET A 1 -9.94 11.70 16.79
N LEU A 2 -8.74 11.13 16.92
CA LEU A 2 -8.37 9.81 16.36
C LEU A 2 -9.29 8.65 16.77
N ASN A 3 -9.67 8.56 18.05
CA ASN A 3 -10.60 7.51 18.53
C ASN A 3 -11.96 7.53 17.83
N LYS A 4 -12.50 8.72 17.47
CA LYS A 4 -13.78 8.83 16.74
C LYS A 4 -13.67 8.32 15.31
N GLN A 5 -12.54 8.54 14.63
CA GLN A 5 -12.31 8.01 13.28
C GLN A 5 -12.17 6.49 13.29
N LYS A 6 -11.42 5.91 14.25
CA LYS A 6 -11.36 4.46 14.42
C LYS A 6 -12.75 3.86 14.61
N GLU A 7 -13.57 4.47 15.46
CA GLU A 7 -14.94 4.01 15.72
C GLU A 7 -15.84 4.10 14.48
N LEU A 8 -15.75 5.19 13.70
CA LEU A 8 -16.49 5.34 12.44
C LEU A 8 -16.08 4.27 11.42
N VAL A 9 -14.78 4.01 11.27
CA VAL A 9 -14.26 3.05 10.30
C VAL A 9 -14.62 1.62 10.68
N THR A 10 -14.67 1.29 11.98
CA THR A 10 -15.15 -0.02 12.44
C THR A 10 -16.62 -0.28 12.12
N ARG A 11 -17.45 0.77 11.99
CA ARG A 11 -18.89 0.66 11.68
C ARG A 11 -19.20 0.52 10.20
N LEU A 12 -18.25 0.81 9.31
CA LEU A 12 -18.43 0.65 7.86
C LEU A 12 -18.52 -0.83 7.50
N SER A 13 -19.24 -1.18 6.45
CA SER A 13 -19.21 -2.49 5.81
C SER A 13 -17.95 -2.67 4.95
N ASP A 14 -17.60 -3.92 4.62
CA ASP A 14 -16.43 -4.22 3.77
C ASP A 14 -16.54 -3.57 2.37
N LYS A 15 -17.76 -3.35 1.86
CA LYS A 15 -18.00 -2.65 0.59
C LYS A 15 -17.78 -1.14 0.71
N GLU A 16 -18.19 -0.54 1.82
CA GLU A 16 -17.98 0.88 2.07
C GLU A 16 -16.51 1.22 2.31
N LEU A 17 -15.78 0.36 3.03
CA LEU A 17 -14.32 0.49 3.18
C LEU A 17 -13.62 0.51 1.83
N LEU A 18 -13.98 -0.41 0.94
CA LEU A 18 -13.41 -0.47 -0.40
C LEU A 18 -13.77 0.76 -1.24
N ARG A 19 -15.03 1.22 -1.16
CA ARG A 19 -15.47 2.45 -1.85
C ARG A 19 -14.68 3.67 -1.36
N GLN A 20 -14.46 3.78 -0.06
CA GLN A 20 -13.65 4.85 0.51
C GLN A 20 -12.20 4.76 0.05
N LEU A 21 -11.62 3.56 -0.02
CA LEU A 21 -10.28 3.37 -0.55
C LEU A 21 -10.16 3.88 -1.99
N TYR A 22 -11.05 3.46 -2.90
CA TYR A 22 -11.07 3.98 -4.27
C TYR A 22 -11.33 5.50 -4.34
N LEU A 23 -12.20 6.02 -3.48
CA LEU A 23 -12.46 7.46 -3.41
C LEU A 23 -11.21 8.23 -2.97
N THR A 24 -10.46 7.72 -2.00
CA THR A 24 -9.19 8.31 -1.57
C THR A 24 -8.18 8.30 -2.72
N GLN A 25 -8.07 7.20 -3.47
CA GLN A 25 -7.21 7.15 -4.66
C GLN A 25 -7.63 8.20 -5.70
N LEU A 26 -8.93 8.31 -6.01
CA LEU A 26 -9.43 9.33 -6.92
C LEU A 26 -9.11 10.75 -6.46
N ILE A 27 -9.31 11.05 -5.17
CA ILE A 27 -8.99 12.36 -4.59
C ILE A 27 -7.49 12.64 -4.71
N MET A 28 -6.63 11.67 -4.40
CA MET A 28 -5.17 11.83 -4.53
C MET A 28 -4.75 12.07 -5.98
N LEU A 29 -5.37 11.40 -6.95
CA LEU A 29 -5.14 11.63 -8.38
C LEU A 29 -5.57 13.03 -8.81
N VAL A 30 -6.72 13.52 -8.33
CA VAL A 30 -7.18 14.89 -8.60
C VAL A 30 -6.20 15.90 -8.02
N ILE A 31 -5.77 15.71 -6.77
CA ILE A 31 -4.78 16.56 -6.12
C ILE A 31 -3.47 16.54 -6.89
N ALA A 32 -2.96 15.36 -7.25
CA ALA A 32 -1.73 15.22 -8.02
C ALA A 32 -1.84 15.89 -9.40
N SER A 33 -2.98 15.77 -10.07
CA SER A 33 -3.21 16.41 -11.37
C SER A 33 -3.27 17.93 -11.24
N SER A 34 -3.98 18.45 -10.23
CA SER A 34 -4.04 19.89 -9.96
C SER A 34 -2.68 20.46 -9.60
N LEU A 35 -1.95 19.82 -8.68
CA LEU A 35 -0.61 20.24 -8.30
C LEU A 35 0.37 20.12 -9.46
N GLY A 36 0.32 19.02 -10.22
CA GLY A 36 1.16 18.80 -11.40
C GLY A 36 0.99 19.90 -12.44
N PHE A 37 -0.24 20.37 -12.67
CA PHE A 37 -0.52 21.49 -13.57
C PHE A 37 0.16 22.80 -13.15
N PHE A 38 0.29 23.07 -11.85
CA PHE A 38 0.93 24.30 -11.35
C PHE A 38 2.44 24.17 -11.13
N LEU A 39 2.93 22.98 -10.80
CA LEU A 39 4.31 22.75 -10.39
C LEU A 39 5.21 22.33 -11.55
N PHE A 40 4.68 21.69 -12.59
CA PHE A 40 5.46 21.35 -13.78
C PHE A 40 5.32 22.45 -14.85
N PRO A 41 6.41 22.79 -15.56
CA PRO A 41 6.36 23.78 -16.64
C PRO A 41 5.50 23.30 -17.82
N ASP A 42 5.48 21.99 -18.08
CA ASP A 42 4.77 21.38 -19.19
C ASP A 42 4.54 19.88 -18.95
N LEU A 43 3.64 19.27 -19.75
CA LEU A 43 3.31 17.84 -19.65
C LEU A 43 4.49 16.94 -20.01
N HIS A 44 5.38 17.36 -20.91
CA HIS A 44 6.54 16.57 -21.32
C HIS A 44 7.52 16.40 -20.16
N SER A 45 7.74 17.44 -19.36
CA SER A 45 8.54 17.38 -18.13
C SER A 45 8.02 16.35 -17.12
N PHE A 46 6.69 16.19 -17.00
CA PHE A 46 6.09 15.14 -16.18
C PHE A 46 6.21 13.75 -16.84
N LEU A 47 5.95 13.66 -18.14
CA LEU A 47 6.05 12.39 -18.89
C LEU A 47 7.49 11.86 -18.96
N ALA A 48 8.50 12.74 -18.88
CA ALA A 48 9.91 12.37 -18.83
C ALA A 48 10.28 11.54 -17.58
N LEU A 49 9.47 11.60 -16.52
CA LEU A 49 9.63 10.76 -15.32
C LEU A 49 9.28 9.29 -15.57
N TRP A 50 8.73 8.95 -16.74
CA TRP A 50 8.24 7.61 -17.07
C TRP A 50 9.07 6.99 -18.20
N SER A 51 9.89 6.00 -17.87
CA SER A 51 10.68 5.26 -18.86
C SER A 51 10.48 3.74 -18.70
N LEU A 52 9.68 3.15 -19.59
CA LEU A 52 9.35 1.71 -19.54
C LEU A 52 10.51 0.79 -19.95
N SER A 53 11.45 1.26 -20.77
CA SER A 53 12.57 0.47 -21.27
C SER A 53 13.74 0.37 -20.29
N ASP A 54 13.63 0.99 -19.12
CA ASP A 54 14.68 1.06 -18.12
C ASP A 54 14.77 -0.22 -17.27
N MET A 55 15.86 -0.96 -17.39
CA MET A 55 16.09 -2.18 -16.61
C MET A 55 16.21 -1.92 -15.10
N ARG A 56 16.44 -0.68 -14.67
CA ARG A 56 16.43 -0.30 -13.26
C ARG A 56 15.06 -0.50 -12.61
N ILE A 57 13.97 -0.52 -13.38
CA ILE A 57 12.63 -0.89 -12.89
C ILE A 57 12.67 -2.29 -12.29
N VAL A 58 13.30 -3.24 -12.99
CA VAL A 58 13.39 -4.62 -12.52
C VAL A 58 14.41 -4.73 -11.38
N THR A 59 15.62 -4.19 -11.56
CA THR A 59 16.67 -4.38 -10.55
C THR A 59 16.38 -3.65 -9.24
N TYR A 60 16.07 -2.35 -9.27
CA TYR A 60 15.75 -1.60 -8.06
C TYR A 60 14.34 -1.89 -7.57
N GLY A 61 13.36 -1.98 -8.46
CA GLY A 61 11.97 -2.23 -8.08
C GLY A 61 11.79 -3.60 -7.43
N ALA A 62 12.24 -4.68 -8.09
CA ALA A 62 12.12 -6.02 -7.53
C ALA A 62 13.01 -6.24 -6.31
N ALA A 63 14.25 -5.72 -6.29
CA ALA A 63 15.11 -5.85 -5.11
C ALA A 63 14.52 -5.13 -3.90
N THR A 64 13.96 -3.94 -4.09
CA THR A 64 13.28 -3.19 -3.04
C THR A 64 12.05 -3.94 -2.53
N ALA A 65 11.22 -4.47 -3.44
CA ALA A 65 10.07 -5.26 -3.06
C ALA A 65 10.46 -6.49 -2.23
N VAL A 66 11.45 -7.26 -2.69
CA VAL A 66 11.95 -8.44 -1.97
C VAL A 66 12.46 -8.06 -0.58
N LEU A 67 13.27 -7.00 -0.48
CA LEU A 67 13.79 -6.52 0.78
C LEU A 67 12.66 -6.17 1.77
N VAL A 68 11.69 -5.37 1.34
CA VAL A 68 10.57 -4.93 2.19
C VAL A 68 9.70 -6.12 2.58
N ILE A 69 9.33 -6.99 1.64
CA ILE A 69 8.54 -8.20 1.90
C ILE A 69 9.24 -9.11 2.92
N CYS A 70 10.56 -9.28 2.81
CA CYS A 70 11.34 -10.04 3.80
C CYS A 70 11.31 -9.39 5.18
N ILE A 71 11.42 -8.05 5.26
CA ILE A 71 11.32 -7.30 6.51
C ILE A 71 9.92 -7.44 7.10
N ASP A 72 8.86 -7.31 6.31
CA ASP A 72 7.47 -7.49 6.74
C ASP A 72 7.24 -8.89 7.32
N PHE A 73 7.68 -9.94 6.62
CA PHE A 73 7.54 -11.31 7.13
C PHE A 73 8.41 -11.58 8.36
N ALA A 74 9.59 -10.99 8.46
CA ALA A 74 10.40 -11.06 9.67
C ALA A 74 9.69 -10.36 10.83
N ALA A 75 9.14 -9.16 10.60
CA ALA A 75 8.38 -8.42 11.60
C ALA A 75 7.18 -9.22 12.10
N MET A 76 6.41 -9.86 11.21
CA MET A 76 5.28 -10.74 11.57
C MET A 76 5.70 -11.96 12.43
N ARG A 77 6.96 -12.38 12.38
CA ARG A 77 7.49 -13.48 13.21
C ARG A 77 8.08 -13.00 14.53
N ILE A 78 8.62 -11.78 14.57
CA ILE A 78 9.35 -11.24 15.72
C ILE A 78 8.40 -10.48 16.67
N PHE A 79 7.51 -9.66 16.10
CA PHE A 79 6.65 -8.78 16.89
C PHE A 79 5.30 -9.46 17.19
N PRO A 80 4.74 -9.22 18.40
CA PRO A 80 3.37 -9.61 18.71
C PRO A 80 2.34 -9.02 17.74
N GLU A 81 1.29 -9.79 17.43
CA GLU A 81 0.24 -9.40 16.47
C GLU A 81 -0.37 -8.01 16.76
N HIS A 82 -0.59 -7.66 18.04
CA HIS A 82 -1.21 -6.38 18.42
C HIS A 82 -0.38 -5.13 18.05
N MET A 83 0.93 -5.30 17.80
CA MET A 83 1.83 -4.22 17.37
C MET A 83 1.77 -3.98 15.85
N LEU A 84 1.40 -5.02 15.10
CA LEU A 84 1.24 -5.01 13.64
C LEU A 84 -0.23 -4.95 13.21
N ASP A 85 -1.15 -5.06 14.17
CA ASP A 85 -2.58 -4.96 13.92
C ASP A 85 -2.96 -3.52 13.57
N ASP A 86 -3.44 -3.39 12.34
CA ASP A 86 -3.96 -2.18 11.76
C ASP A 86 -5.45 -1.97 12.13
N GLY A 87 -5.95 -2.61 13.18
CA GLY A 87 -7.37 -2.62 13.54
C GLY A 87 -8.22 -3.49 12.60
N GLY A 88 -7.60 -4.49 11.98
CA GLY A 88 -8.23 -5.45 11.07
C GLY A 88 -8.68 -4.90 9.71
N ILE A 89 -8.30 -3.68 9.33
CA ILE A 89 -8.77 -3.09 8.05
C ILE A 89 -8.20 -3.83 6.86
N ASN A 90 -6.90 -4.10 6.84
CA ASN A 90 -6.26 -4.84 5.75
C ASN A 90 -6.92 -6.22 5.56
N GLN A 91 -7.27 -6.90 6.66
CA GLN A 91 -8.02 -8.15 6.57
C GLN A 91 -9.39 -7.94 5.89
N ARG A 92 -10.15 -6.92 6.30
CA ARG A 92 -11.48 -6.63 5.74
C ARG A 92 -11.45 -6.19 4.27
N VAL A 93 -10.41 -5.46 3.88
CA VAL A 93 -10.21 -5.01 2.50
C VAL A 93 -9.82 -6.17 1.59
N PHE A 94 -8.84 -7.00 2.00
CA PHE A 94 -8.19 -7.96 1.11
C PHE A 94 -8.71 -9.40 1.21
N ALA A 95 -9.10 -9.88 2.39
CA ALA A 95 -9.30 -11.31 2.66
C ALA A 95 -10.31 -12.00 1.72
N LYS A 96 -11.43 -11.32 1.43
CA LYS A 96 -12.55 -11.87 0.63
C LYS A 96 -12.48 -11.52 -0.85
N ARG A 97 -11.39 -10.91 -1.32
CA ARG A 97 -11.28 -10.44 -2.71
C ARG A 97 -10.69 -11.51 -3.63
N SER A 98 -11.08 -11.47 -4.89
CA SER A 98 -10.49 -12.31 -5.92
C SER A 98 -9.08 -11.82 -6.24
N VAL A 99 -8.20 -12.72 -6.69
CA VAL A 99 -6.83 -12.36 -7.10
C VAL A 99 -6.79 -11.27 -8.18
N PRO A 100 -7.64 -11.30 -9.23
CA PRO A 100 -7.69 -10.21 -10.21
C PRO A 100 -8.09 -8.87 -9.62
N HIS A 101 -9.00 -8.87 -8.64
CA HIS A 101 -9.39 -7.63 -7.97
C HIS A 101 -8.26 -7.08 -7.10
N LEU A 102 -7.54 -7.95 -6.37
CA LEU A 102 -6.35 -7.53 -5.62
C LEU A 102 -5.27 -6.94 -6.52
N LEU A 103 -5.04 -7.53 -7.69
CA LEU A 103 -4.09 -7.03 -8.67
C LEU A 103 -4.48 -5.61 -9.12
N LEU A 104 -5.73 -5.41 -9.55
CA LEU A 104 -6.19 -4.09 -9.96
C LEU A 104 -6.16 -3.07 -8.82
N LEU A 105 -6.59 -3.48 -7.62
CA LEU A 105 -6.66 -2.60 -6.45
C LEU A 105 -5.27 -2.11 -6.05
N THR A 106 -4.33 -3.03 -5.87
CA THR A 106 -2.94 -2.69 -5.45
C THR A 106 -2.20 -1.93 -6.54
N LEU A 107 -2.45 -2.21 -7.81
CA LEU A 107 -1.91 -1.42 -8.92
C LEU A 107 -2.47 0.01 -8.92
N THR A 108 -3.78 0.19 -8.69
CA THR A 108 -4.38 1.54 -8.59
C THR A 108 -3.77 2.31 -7.42
N ILE A 109 -3.62 1.69 -6.25
CA ILE A 109 -3.05 2.32 -5.05
C ILE A 109 -1.61 2.75 -5.31
N SER A 110 -0.74 1.79 -5.65
CA SER A 110 0.68 2.07 -5.89
C SER A 110 0.88 3.13 -6.98
N PHE A 111 0.18 3.04 -8.11
CA PHE A 111 0.33 4.02 -9.18
C PHE A 111 -0.09 5.43 -8.75
N THR A 112 -1.22 5.55 -8.06
CA THR A 112 -1.76 6.83 -7.59
C THR A 112 -0.86 7.47 -6.55
N GLU A 113 -0.44 6.70 -5.56
CA GLU A 113 0.38 7.20 -4.47
C GLU A 113 1.77 7.60 -4.98
N GLU A 114 2.42 6.78 -5.81
CA GLU A 114 3.71 7.15 -6.37
C GLU A 114 3.64 8.39 -7.26
N ILE A 115 2.56 8.59 -8.02
CA ILE A 115 2.35 9.84 -8.76
C ILE A 115 2.36 11.02 -7.80
N LEU A 116 1.53 10.99 -6.75
CA LEU A 116 1.40 12.13 -5.84
C LEU A 116 2.70 12.36 -5.06
N PHE A 117 3.25 11.32 -4.44
CA PHE A 117 4.37 11.48 -3.51
C PHE A 117 5.71 11.58 -4.22
N ARG A 118 5.98 10.76 -5.24
CA ARG A 118 7.29 10.74 -5.91
C ARG A 118 7.24 11.66 -7.12
N GLY A 119 6.22 11.52 -7.95
CA GLY A 119 6.06 12.31 -9.17
C GLY A 119 5.88 13.80 -8.89
N ILE A 120 4.97 14.15 -7.98
CA ILE A 120 4.64 15.55 -7.70
C ILE A 120 5.43 16.09 -6.51
N ILE A 121 5.23 15.55 -5.31
CA ILE A 121 5.75 16.17 -4.09
C ILE A 121 7.28 16.06 -4.02
N GLN A 122 7.86 14.87 -4.24
CA GLN A 122 9.30 14.68 -4.11
C GLN A 122 10.08 15.43 -5.19
N THR A 123 9.61 15.41 -6.44
CA THR A 123 10.25 16.16 -7.55
C THR A 123 10.34 17.66 -7.26
N ASN A 124 9.34 18.24 -6.58
CA ASN A 124 9.25 19.68 -6.38
C ASN A 124 9.73 20.16 -4.99
N PHE A 125 9.58 19.33 -3.96
CA PHE A 125 9.86 19.69 -2.56
C PHE A 125 10.86 18.77 -1.86
N GLY A 126 11.35 17.74 -2.57
CA GLY A 126 12.38 16.83 -2.09
C GLY A 126 11.86 15.66 -1.26
N LEU A 127 12.80 14.75 -0.97
CA LEU A 127 12.55 13.46 -0.29
C LEU A 127 11.86 13.63 1.07
N TRP A 128 12.38 14.54 1.91
CA TRP A 128 11.87 14.74 3.28
C TRP A 128 10.41 15.20 3.30
N ALA A 129 10.05 16.18 2.48
CA ALA A 129 8.68 16.67 2.40
C ALA A 129 7.71 15.57 1.97
N SER A 130 8.09 14.80 0.94
CA SER A 130 7.30 13.67 0.45
C SER A 130 7.10 12.59 1.52
N SER A 131 8.17 12.14 2.16
CA SER A 131 8.09 11.06 3.15
C SER A 131 7.35 11.47 4.44
N ILE A 132 7.49 12.73 4.89
CA ILE A 132 6.75 13.23 6.05
C ILE A 132 5.26 13.33 5.73
N LEU A 133 4.88 13.88 4.56
CA LEU A 133 3.47 13.96 4.17
C LEU A 133 2.84 12.59 3.98
N PHE A 134 3.57 11.64 3.39
CA PHE A 134 3.15 10.24 3.28
C PHE A 134 2.85 9.64 4.65
N ALA A 135 3.77 9.81 5.61
CA ALA A 135 3.62 9.28 6.96
C ALA A 135 2.42 9.89 7.71
N ILE A 136 2.16 11.19 7.54
CA ILE A 136 1.01 11.87 8.12
C ILE A 136 -0.31 11.34 7.55
N LEU A 137 -0.37 11.09 6.23
CA LEU A 137 -1.56 10.53 5.58
C LEU A 137 -1.84 9.08 6.02
N HIS A 138 -0.82 8.37 6.51
CA HIS A 138 -0.95 7.10 7.19
C HIS A 138 -1.32 7.24 8.67
N PHE A 139 -2.23 8.15 8.99
CA PHE A 139 -2.61 8.52 10.37
C PHE A 139 -3.03 7.33 11.24
N ARG A 140 -3.61 6.28 10.64
CA ARG A 140 -3.96 5.02 11.31
C ARG A 140 -2.77 4.34 11.98
N TYR A 141 -1.59 4.50 11.41
CA TYR A 141 -0.36 3.87 11.88
C TYR A 141 0.35 4.73 12.92
N LEU A 142 0.04 6.03 13.03
CA LEU A 142 0.68 6.94 14.01
C LEU A 142 0.58 6.46 15.46
N GLU A 143 -0.49 5.76 15.83
CA GLU A 143 -0.68 5.20 17.17
C GLU A 143 0.00 3.83 17.37
N LYS A 144 0.58 3.26 16.32
CA LYS A 144 1.21 1.93 16.30
C LYS A 144 2.67 2.08 15.91
N ALA A 145 3.54 2.23 16.90
CA ALA A 145 4.95 2.58 16.69
C ALA A 145 5.66 1.71 15.64
N VAL A 146 5.43 0.39 15.63
CA VAL A 146 6.05 -0.51 14.65
C VAL A 146 5.53 -0.25 13.24
N LEU A 147 4.20 -0.22 13.03
CA LEU A 147 3.60 0.11 11.73
C LEU A 147 4.03 1.50 11.24
N PHE A 148 4.14 2.48 12.15
CA PHE A 148 4.59 3.81 11.83
C PHE A 148 6.05 3.82 11.34
N ILE A 149 6.96 3.16 12.05
CA ILE A 149 8.36 3.06 11.64
C ILE A 149 8.48 2.36 10.29
N MET A 150 7.72 1.28 10.09
CA MET A 150 7.72 0.53 8.83
C MET A 150 7.23 1.38 7.66
N VAL A 151 6.09 2.06 7.80
CA VAL A 151 5.53 2.89 6.72
C VAL A 151 6.41 4.09 6.38
N VAL A 152 7.02 4.72 7.40
CA VAL A 152 8.01 5.79 7.20
C VAL A 152 9.24 5.23 6.47
N GLY A 153 9.77 4.10 6.93
CA GLY A 153 10.94 3.45 6.33
C GLY A 153 10.72 3.08 4.86
N VAL A 154 9.57 2.46 4.54
CA VAL A 154 9.16 2.17 3.16
C VAL A 154 9.04 3.45 2.35
N SER A 155 8.48 4.52 2.93
CA SER A 155 8.34 5.79 2.23
C SER A 155 9.69 6.39 1.81
N PHE A 156 10.65 6.44 2.73
CA PHE A 156 12.01 6.90 2.42
C PHE A 156 12.69 5.99 1.41
N LEU A 157 12.55 4.67 1.55
CA LEU A 157 13.19 3.71 0.66
C LEU A 157 12.69 3.84 -0.79
N LEU A 158 11.38 3.92 -1.00
CA LEU A 158 10.80 4.16 -2.32
C LEU A 158 11.20 5.53 -2.89
N GLY A 159 11.31 6.55 -2.01
CA GLY A 159 11.83 7.86 -2.43
C GLY A 159 13.30 7.82 -2.86
N LEU A 160 14.15 7.04 -2.18
CA LEU A 160 15.54 6.81 -2.58
C LEU A 160 15.61 6.03 -3.89
N VAL A 161 14.77 5.01 -4.08
CA VAL A 161 14.65 4.30 -5.36
C VAL A 161 14.33 5.28 -6.47
N TYR A 162 13.31 6.12 -6.30
CA TYR A 162 12.97 7.14 -7.28
C TYR A 162 14.15 8.07 -7.58
N GLN A 163 14.87 8.54 -6.56
CA GLN A 163 16.02 9.43 -6.71
C GLN A 163 17.23 8.77 -7.38
N TRP A 164 17.40 7.45 -7.26
CA TRP A 164 18.49 6.71 -7.91
C TRP A 164 18.15 6.29 -9.34
N THR A 165 16.87 6.11 -9.64
CA THR A 165 16.43 5.68 -10.97
C THR A 165 15.95 6.82 -11.85
N ASP A 166 15.60 7.98 -11.29
CA ASP A 166 14.94 9.10 -11.99
C ASP A 166 13.75 8.60 -12.83
N ASN A 167 13.03 7.61 -12.31
CA ASN A 167 12.00 6.89 -13.05
C ASN A 167 10.91 6.41 -12.10
N LEU A 168 9.69 6.87 -12.31
CA LEU A 168 8.52 6.54 -11.48
C LEU A 168 8.08 5.08 -11.60
N PHE A 169 8.38 4.40 -12.70
CA PHE A 169 8.04 2.98 -12.81
C PHE A 169 8.78 2.11 -11.79
N ALA A 170 9.99 2.51 -11.35
CA ALA A 170 10.76 1.74 -10.36
C ALA A 170 10.09 1.71 -8.97
N PRO A 171 9.75 2.85 -8.32
CA PRO A 171 9.02 2.83 -7.07
C PRO A 171 7.59 2.30 -7.23
N VAL A 172 6.91 2.54 -8.37
CA VAL A 172 5.57 1.96 -8.65
C VAL A 172 5.64 0.44 -8.64
N ALA A 173 6.61 -0.15 -9.35
CA ALA A 173 6.78 -1.59 -9.40
C ALA A 173 7.08 -2.16 -8.00
N ALA A 174 7.96 -1.53 -7.25
CA ALA A 174 8.27 -1.94 -5.88
C ALA A 174 7.03 -1.91 -4.99
N HIS A 175 6.34 -0.77 -4.92
CA HIS A 175 5.15 -0.57 -4.10
C HIS A 175 4.03 -1.55 -4.48
N PHE A 176 3.75 -1.68 -5.79
CA PHE A 176 2.78 -2.65 -6.29
C PHE A 176 3.10 -4.08 -5.83
N MET A 177 4.36 -4.52 -5.99
CA MET A 177 4.76 -5.88 -5.62
C MET A 177 4.62 -6.13 -4.11
N ILE A 178 5.02 -5.15 -3.28
CA ILE A 178 4.88 -5.22 -1.83
C ILE A 178 3.40 -5.40 -1.46
N ASP A 179 2.55 -4.48 -1.91
CA ASP A 179 1.12 -4.48 -1.62
C ASP A 179 0.44 -5.76 -2.11
N PHE A 180 0.75 -6.17 -3.35
CA PHE A 180 0.12 -7.32 -3.97
C PHE A 180 0.50 -8.61 -3.24
N VAL A 181 1.77 -8.80 -2.90
CA VAL A 181 2.23 -9.99 -2.16
C VAL A 181 1.61 -10.04 -0.76
N LEU A 182 1.56 -8.92 -0.03
CA LEU A 182 0.94 -8.85 1.29
C LEU A 182 -0.57 -9.06 1.24
N ALA A 183 -1.25 -8.50 0.24
CA ALA A 183 -2.69 -8.72 0.02
C ALA A 183 -2.99 -10.19 -0.32
N LEU A 184 -2.17 -10.84 -1.14
CA LEU A 184 -2.26 -12.27 -1.42
C LEU A 184 -2.03 -13.10 -0.16
N TYR A 185 -1.03 -12.76 0.65
CA TYR A 185 -0.77 -13.42 1.91
C TYR A 185 -2.01 -13.40 2.81
N ILE A 186 -2.63 -12.23 3.01
CA ILE A 186 -3.87 -12.08 3.80
C ILE A 186 -5.01 -12.93 3.21
N ARG A 187 -5.21 -12.87 1.90
CA ARG A 187 -6.25 -13.65 1.21
C ARG A 187 -6.06 -15.15 1.40
N PHE A 188 -4.85 -15.67 1.21
CA PHE A 188 -4.60 -17.11 1.31
C PHE A 188 -4.69 -17.62 2.75
N GLN A 189 -4.30 -16.80 3.74
CA GLN A 189 -4.54 -17.11 5.15
C GLN A 189 -6.04 -17.25 5.45
N TYR A 190 -6.87 -16.33 4.93
CA TYR A 190 -8.32 -16.38 5.08
C TYR A 190 -8.92 -17.63 4.44
N VAL A 191 -8.59 -17.91 3.17
CA VAL A 191 -9.11 -19.09 2.45
C VAL A 191 -8.71 -20.38 3.16
N ARG A 192 -7.46 -20.50 3.63
CA ARG A 192 -7.00 -21.68 4.37
C ARG A 192 -7.79 -21.90 5.67
N ARG A 193 -8.07 -20.83 6.40
CA ARG A 193 -8.86 -20.88 7.64
C ARG A 193 -10.33 -21.24 7.38
N ASP A 194 -10.94 -20.64 6.36
CA ASP A 194 -12.32 -20.92 5.96
C ASP A 194 -12.49 -22.39 5.53
N LEU A 195 -11.55 -22.94 4.75
CA LEU A 195 -11.54 -24.35 4.37
C LEU A 195 -11.43 -25.28 5.59
N TYR A 196 -10.56 -24.96 6.55
CA TYR A 196 -10.42 -25.72 7.79
C TYR A 196 -11.73 -25.71 8.61
N ASP A 197 -12.31 -24.53 8.84
CA ASP A 197 -13.55 -24.37 9.62
C ASP A 197 -14.73 -25.11 8.96
N ASN A 198 -14.81 -25.10 7.64
CA ASN A 198 -15.83 -25.85 6.89
C ASN A 198 -15.63 -27.37 6.98
N HIS A 199 -14.38 -27.84 6.97
CA HIS A 199 -14.08 -29.27 7.17
C HIS A 199 -14.51 -29.75 8.55
N VAL A 200 -14.19 -29.01 9.63
CA VAL A 200 -14.59 -29.37 11.00
C VAL A 200 -16.11 -29.47 11.12
N LYS A 201 -16.85 -28.46 10.66
CA LYS A 201 -18.33 -28.45 10.69
C LYS A 201 -18.96 -29.60 9.88
N SER A 202 -18.34 -30.00 8.77
CA SER A 202 -18.81 -31.13 7.97
C SER A 202 -18.55 -32.49 8.63
N GLY A 203 -17.51 -32.58 9.47
CA GLY A 203 -17.18 -33.77 10.25
C GLY A 203 -18.17 -33.96 11.40
N GLU A 204 -18.47 -32.90 12.15
CA GLU A 204 -19.43 -32.91 13.26
C GLU A 204 -20.84 -33.33 12.80
N LYS A 205 -21.31 -32.83 11.64
CA LYS A 205 -22.60 -33.21 11.05
C LYS A 205 -22.71 -34.65 10.55
N LYS A 206 -21.59 -35.37 10.40
CA LYS A 206 -21.58 -36.79 9.99
C LYS A 206 -21.56 -37.74 11.18
N THR A 207 -21.32 -37.22 12.38
CA THR A 207 -21.28 -37.98 13.64
C THR A 207 -22.56 -37.85 14.46
N GLU A 208 -23.51 -37.02 14.01
CA GLU A 208 -24.91 -36.94 14.50
C GLU A 208 -25.84 -37.79 13.61
#